data_AF-A0A966IHR3-F1
#
_entry.id   AF-A0A966IHR3-F1
#
_cell.length_a   1.000
_cell.length_b   1.000
_cell.length_c   1.000
_cell.angle_alpha   90.00
_cell.angle_beta   90.00
_cell.angle_gamma   90.00
#
_symmetry.space_group_name_H-M   'P 1'
#
loop_
_entity.id
_entity.type
_entity.pdbx_description
1 polymer ?
#
loop_
_entity_poly.entity_id
_entity_poly.type
_entity_poly.pdbx_seq_one_letter_code
_entity_poly.pdbx_strand_id
1 'polypeptide(L)'
;MDNSKRLFMKRAGQSSAMLMLFAYGGGKLFAANNPISSNTKWDGLLLKDPKALFDLPKDCSYKVLMSTGDMMTDGLKYGGRPDGMGAFELKDGSVALVVNHETKNKDKHLELSTAYNDSNGRPFSGGTSTIVLESDGLTLKRANRSLSGTIDNCAGGTT
;
A
#
# COMPACT_ATOMS: atom_id res chain seq x y z
N MET A 1 -26.20 9.19 -1.14
CA MET A 1 -24.83 9.68 -0.88
C MET A 1 -24.34 9.02 0.39
N ASP A 2 -23.27 8.25 0.28
CA ASP A 2 -22.80 7.35 1.33
C ASP A 2 -22.13 8.13 2.48
N ASN A 3 -22.90 8.34 3.56
CA ASN A 3 -22.44 9.07 4.75
C ASN A 3 -21.25 8.38 5.44
N SER A 4 -21.00 7.09 5.17
CA SER A 4 -19.93 6.32 5.82
C SER A 4 -18.53 6.80 5.42
N LYS A 5 -18.29 7.00 4.11
CA LYS A 5 -16.99 7.45 3.57
C LYS A 5 -16.64 8.86 4.02
N ARG A 6 -17.62 9.77 3.97
CA ARG A 6 -17.46 11.16 4.43
C ARG A 6 -17.18 11.22 5.94
N LEU A 7 -17.83 10.38 6.73
CA LEU A 7 -17.61 10.29 8.17
C LEU A 7 -16.23 9.69 8.50
N PHE A 8 -15.81 8.64 7.80
CA PHE A 8 -14.47 8.05 7.94
C PHE A 8 -13.39 9.08 7.66
N MET A 9 -13.47 9.75 6.52
CA MET A 9 -12.51 10.79 6.17
C MET A 9 -12.55 11.94 7.18
N LYS A 10 -13.73 12.41 7.62
CA LYS A 10 -13.83 13.49 8.64
C LYS A 10 -13.11 13.13 9.93
N ARG A 11 -13.25 11.88 10.38
CA ARG A 11 -12.59 11.40 11.60
C ARG A 11 -11.08 11.24 11.39
N ALA A 12 -10.65 10.68 10.27
CA ALA A 12 -9.23 10.52 9.92
C ALA A 12 -8.53 11.88 9.70
N GLY A 13 -9.18 12.84 9.04
CA GLY A 13 -8.62 14.17 8.77
C GLY A 13 -8.56 15.10 9.99
N GLN A 14 -9.43 14.90 10.99
CA GLN A 14 -9.34 15.61 12.28
C GLN A 14 -8.25 15.06 13.20
N SER A 15 -7.66 13.91 12.86
CA SER A 15 -6.62 13.28 13.66
C SER A 15 -5.63 12.58 12.74
N SER A 16 -4.66 13.33 12.20
CA SER A 16 -3.50 12.78 11.49
C SER A 16 -2.76 11.71 12.30
N ALA A 17 -2.88 11.72 13.63
CA ALA A 17 -2.40 10.68 14.53
C ALA A 17 -3.20 9.35 14.48
N MET A 18 -4.48 9.36 14.06
CA MET A 18 -5.35 8.18 14.11
C MET A 18 -5.22 7.28 12.87
N LEU A 19 -4.84 7.84 11.71
CA LEU A 19 -4.54 7.05 10.51
C LEU A 19 -3.20 6.29 10.63
N MET A 20 -2.26 6.81 11.44
CA MET A 20 -0.98 6.14 11.73
C MET A 20 -1.09 5.02 12.78
N LEU A 21 -2.19 4.95 13.55
CA LEU A 21 -2.26 4.14 14.78
C LEU A 21 -3.16 2.89 14.71
N PHE A 22 -3.79 2.58 13.57
CA PHE A 22 -4.45 1.28 13.41
C PHE A 22 -3.50 0.16 12.97
N ALA A 23 -2.26 0.51 12.60
CA ALA A 23 -1.26 -0.43 12.12
C ALA A 23 -0.20 -0.85 13.17
N TYR A 24 -0.18 -0.26 14.37
CA TYR A 24 0.88 -0.55 15.36
C TYR A 24 0.32 -0.99 16.70
N GLY A 25 0.69 -2.22 17.09
CA GLY A 25 0.17 -2.93 18.23
C GLY A 25 0.46 -2.27 19.59
N GLY A 26 -0.52 -2.41 20.49
CA GLY A 26 -0.38 -2.65 21.94
C GLY A 26 0.48 -1.71 22.80
N GLY A 27 1.16 -0.71 22.26
CA GLY A 27 2.02 0.21 22.99
C GLY A 27 1.24 1.30 23.72
N LYS A 28 1.68 1.65 24.94
CA LYS A 28 1.08 2.73 25.72
C LYS A 28 1.22 4.07 24.97
N LEU A 29 0.11 4.79 24.88
CA LEU A 29 -0.03 6.11 24.26
C LEU A 29 0.86 7.15 24.95
N PHE A 30 1.83 7.71 24.23
CA PHE A 30 2.27 9.08 24.47
C PHE A 30 1.57 9.96 23.44
N ALA A 31 0.37 10.43 23.80
CA ALA A 31 -0.26 11.52 23.07
C ALA A 31 0.62 12.76 23.26
N ALA A 32 1.24 13.25 22.17
CA ALA A 32 1.85 14.57 22.20
C ALA A 32 0.74 15.59 22.46
N ASN A 33 0.70 16.13 23.68
CA ASN A 33 -0.33 17.03 24.19
C ASN A 33 -0.22 18.47 23.66
N ASN A 34 0.38 18.67 22.48
CA ASN A 34 0.34 19.97 21.83
C ASN A 34 -0.91 20.02 20.95
N PRO A 35 -2.00 20.67 21.36
CA PRO A 35 -3.10 20.92 20.45
C PRO A 35 -2.56 21.78 19.32
N ILE A 36 -2.34 21.18 18.15
CA ILE A 36 -2.22 21.95 16.93
C ILE A 36 -3.57 22.63 16.77
N SER A 37 -3.62 23.91 17.12
CA SER A 37 -4.72 24.81 16.82
C SER A 37 -4.82 24.95 15.31
N SER A 38 -5.41 23.96 14.65
CA SER A 38 -5.85 24.11 13.27
C SER A 38 -7.24 24.73 13.31
N ASN A 39 -7.31 26.04 13.06
CA ASN A 39 -8.57 26.76 12.86
C ASN A 39 -9.29 26.35 11.56
N THR A 40 -8.73 25.43 10.79
CA THR A 40 -9.33 24.85 9.60
C THR A 40 -10.15 23.62 9.96
N LYS A 41 -11.38 23.84 10.43
CA LYS A 41 -12.40 22.79 10.52
C LYS A 41 -12.77 22.39 9.08
N TRP A 42 -12.22 21.28 8.59
CA TRP A 42 -12.63 20.75 7.29
C TRP A 42 -14.13 20.43 7.30
N ASP A 43 -14.86 20.99 6.35
CA ASP A 43 -16.32 20.87 6.21
C ASP A 43 -16.79 19.46 5.75
N GLY A 44 -15.83 18.61 5.39
CA GLY A 44 -16.07 17.28 4.86
C GLY A 44 -16.38 17.24 3.38
N LEU A 45 -16.23 18.34 2.64
CA LEU A 45 -16.37 18.31 1.19
C LEU A 45 -15.22 17.51 0.60
N LEU A 46 -15.59 16.54 -0.25
CA LEU A 46 -14.67 15.77 -1.06
C LEU A 46 -14.89 16.19 -2.51
N LEU A 47 -13.80 16.48 -3.20
CA LEU A 47 -13.80 16.69 -4.63
C LEU A 47 -13.87 15.33 -5.30
N LYS A 48 -14.79 15.19 -6.26
CA LYS A 48 -14.92 13.96 -7.03
C LYS A 48 -13.70 13.74 -7.90
N ASP A 49 -13.17 12.53 -7.86
CA ASP A 49 -12.09 12.13 -8.74
C ASP A 49 -12.65 11.67 -10.11
N PRO A 50 -12.24 12.28 -11.24
CA PRO A 50 -12.64 11.84 -12.57
C PRO A 50 -12.27 10.38 -12.87
N LYS A 51 -11.23 9.84 -12.22
CA LYS A 51 -10.81 8.44 -12.34
C LYS A 51 -11.55 7.50 -11.40
N ALA A 52 -12.41 8.05 -10.53
CA ALA A 52 -13.17 7.32 -9.52
C ALA A 52 -12.31 6.42 -8.60
N LEU A 53 -11.06 6.82 -8.34
CA LEU A 53 -10.19 6.12 -7.39
C LEU A 53 -10.43 6.65 -5.98
N PHE A 54 -10.19 7.95 -5.77
CA PHE A 54 -10.33 8.57 -4.44
C PHE A 54 -10.90 9.98 -4.53
N ASP A 55 -12.12 10.17 -4.03
CA ASP A 55 -12.64 11.50 -3.75
C ASP A 55 -11.90 12.09 -2.54
N LEU A 56 -11.19 13.20 -2.72
CA LEU A 56 -10.28 13.77 -1.72
C LEU A 56 -10.68 15.19 -1.29
N PRO A 57 -10.29 15.64 -0.08
CA PRO A 57 -10.35 17.06 0.29
C PRO A 57 -9.57 17.93 -0.71
N LYS A 58 -9.96 19.20 -0.85
CA LYS A 58 -9.39 20.14 -1.83
C LYS A 58 -7.85 20.22 -1.82
N ASP A 59 -7.25 20.12 -0.63
CA ASP A 59 -5.81 20.29 -0.45
C ASP A 59 -5.06 18.96 -0.32
N CYS A 60 -5.72 17.84 -0.64
CA CYS A 60 -5.12 16.52 -0.69
C CYS A 60 -4.97 16.05 -2.15
N SER A 61 -3.88 15.35 -2.43
CA SER A 61 -3.65 14.71 -3.73
C SER A 61 -3.14 13.29 -3.52
N TYR A 62 -3.23 12.47 -4.57
CA TYR A 62 -2.68 11.12 -4.58
C TYR A 62 -1.87 10.90 -5.86
N LYS A 63 -0.96 9.93 -5.80
CA LYS A 63 -0.25 9.39 -6.95
C LYS A 63 -0.43 7.87 -6.97
N VAL A 64 -0.84 7.32 -8.10
CA VAL A 64 -0.83 5.88 -8.31
C VAL A 64 0.62 5.47 -8.56
N LEU A 65 1.18 4.65 -7.68
CA LEU A 65 2.54 4.13 -7.82
C LEU A 65 2.58 2.93 -8.77
N MET A 66 1.62 2.02 -8.62
CA MET A 66 1.51 0.81 -9.44
C MET A 66 0.08 0.25 -9.37
N SER A 67 -0.39 -0.33 -10.46
CA SER A 67 -1.68 -1.02 -10.59
C SER A 67 -1.47 -2.49 -10.96
N THR A 68 -2.39 -3.36 -10.55
CA THR A 68 -2.37 -4.78 -10.96
C THR A 68 -2.26 -4.89 -12.47
N GLY A 69 -1.32 -5.70 -12.95
CA GLY A 69 -1.08 -5.92 -14.38
C GLY A 69 -0.07 -4.97 -15.02
N ASP A 70 0.35 -3.91 -14.33
CA ASP A 70 1.45 -3.05 -14.80
C ASP A 70 2.73 -3.86 -14.96
N MET A 71 3.53 -3.52 -15.97
CA MET A 71 4.82 -4.18 -16.20
C MET A 71 5.86 -3.67 -15.19
N MET A 72 6.49 -4.58 -14.47
CA MET A 72 7.59 -4.29 -13.56
C MET A 72 8.95 -4.35 -14.26
N THR A 73 10.00 -3.89 -13.58
CA THR A 73 11.35 -3.83 -14.16
C THR A 73 12.00 -5.20 -14.36
N ASP A 74 11.49 -6.23 -13.70
CA ASP A 74 11.90 -7.64 -13.89
C ASP A 74 11.18 -8.33 -15.05
N GLY A 75 10.31 -7.61 -15.78
CA GLY A 75 9.54 -8.16 -16.91
C GLY A 75 8.30 -8.95 -16.51
N LEU A 76 7.97 -8.99 -15.20
CA LEU A 76 6.74 -9.60 -14.71
C LEU A 76 5.63 -8.56 -14.52
N LYS A 77 4.38 -9.01 -14.53
CA LYS A 77 3.24 -8.16 -14.19
C LYS A 77 3.12 -7.99 -12.68
N TYR A 78 2.81 -6.78 -12.25
CA TYR A 78 2.48 -6.50 -10.86
C TYR A 78 1.27 -7.34 -10.43
N GLY A 79 1.37 -7.94 -9.25
CA GLY A 79 0.43 -8.94 -8.78
C GLY A 79 -1.01 -8.42 -8.60
N GLY A 80 -1.94 -9.37 -8.58
CA GLY A 80 -3.35 -9.09 -8.27
C GLY A 80 -3.56 -8.82 -6.79
N ARG A 81 -4.68 -8.17 -6.46
CA ARG A 81 -5.17 -7.96 -5.09
C ARG A 81 -4.05 -7.49 -4.13
N PRO A 82 -3.40 -6.36 -4.41
CA PRO A 82 -2.43 -5.79 -3.47
C PRO A 82 -3.12 -5.54 -2.12
N ASP A 83 -2.48 -5.96 -1.05
CA ASP A 83 -3.01 -5.89 0.33
C ASP A 83 -1.95 -5.26 1.25
N GLY A 84 -1.80 -5.74 2.47
CA GLY A 84 -0.89 -5.22 3.48
C GLY A 84 0.53 -5.00 2.95
N MET A 85 1.15 -3.93 3.43
CA MET A 85 2.46 -3.49 2.97
C MET A 85 3.30 -2.92 4.10
N GLY A 86 4.62 -3.05 3.96
CA GLY A 86 5.62 -2.46 4.85
C GLY A 86 6.61 -1.59 4.07
N ALA A 87 6.95 -0.42 4.61
CA ALA A 87 7.92 0.50 4.02
C ALA A 87 9.24 0.45 4.80
N PHE A 88 10.35 0.36 4.08
CA PHE A 88 11.69 0.25 4.62
C PHE A 88 12.61 1.28 3.96
N GLU A 89 13.30 2.09 4.77
CA GLU A 89 14.34 2.98 4.28
C GLU A 89 15.59 2.17 3.91
N LEU A 90 16.13 2.43 2.72
CA LEU A 90 17.36 1.82 2.24
C LEU A 90 18.56 2.74 2.52
N LYS A 91 19.76 2.18 2.47
CA LYS A 91 21.01 2.92 2.80
C LYS A 91 21.27 4.14 1.92
N ASP A 92 20.71 4.19 0.71
CA ASP A 92 20.83 5.32 -0.22
C ASP A 92 19.70 6.35 -0.06
N GLY A 93 18.86 6.22 0.98
CA GLY A 93 17.71 7.09 1.24
C GLY A 93 16.47 6.76 0.40
N SER A 94 16.54 5.77 -0.49
CA SER A 94 15.36 5.28 -1.21
C SER A 94 14.45 4.48 -0.28
N VAL A 95 13.17 4.30 -0.67
CA VAL A 95 12.18 3.57 0.14
C VAL A 95 11.75 2.31 -0.60
N ALA A 96 11.92 1.15 0.04
CA ALA A 96 11.36 -0.11 -0.44
C ALA A 96 10.00 -0.37 0.23
N LEU A 97 8.95 -0.43 -0.58
CA LEU A 97 7.62 -0.84 -0.19
C LEU A 97 7.41 -2.31 -0.60
N VAL A 98 7.31 -3.20 0.39
CA VAL A 98 6.99 -4.61 0.17
C VAL A 98 5.49 -4.77 0.31
N VAL A 99 4.82 -5.18 -0.78
CA VAL A 99 3.36 -5.27 -0.87
C VAL A 99 2.94 -6.72 -1.04
N ASN A 100 2.03 -7.18 -0.19
CA ASN A 100 1.43 -8.50 -0.31
C ASN A 100 0.42 -8.59 -1.46
N HIS A 101 0.22 -9.81 -1.95
CA HIS A 101 -0.81 -10.14 -2.93
C HIS A 101 -1.74 -11.22 -2.38
N GLU A 102 -2.97 -10.82 -2.02
CA GLU A 102 -3.98 -11.70 -1.44
C GLU A 102 -4.71 -12.48 -2.54
N THR A 103 -3.96 -13.32 -3.27
CA THR A 103 -4.49 -14.12 -4.37
C THR A 103 -4.14 -15.59 -4.20
N LYS A 104 -4.99 -16.45 -4.76
CA LYS A 104 -4.80 -17.91 -4.86
C LYS A 104 -4.68 -18.41 -6.31
N ASN A 105 -4.52 -17.49 -7.26
CA ASN A 105 -4.38 -17.83 -8.67
C ASN A 105 -3.00 -18.43 -8.94
N LYS A 106 -2.89 -19.18 -10.03
CA LYS A 106 -1.60 -19.65 -10.55
C LYS A 106 -1.12 -18.73 -11.66
N ASP A 107 0.19 -18.54 -11.76
CA ASP A 107 0.79 -17.78 -12.84
C ASP A 107 1.94 -18.57 -13.47
N LYS A 108 1.81 -18.81 -14.78
CA LYS A 108 2.78 -19.57 -15.59
C LYS A 108 4.03 -18.77 -15.94
N HIS A 109 4.00 -17.46 -15.74
CA HIS A 109 5.12 -16.56 -16.00
C HIS A 109 6.08 -16.49 -14.80
N LEU A 110 5.72 -17.09 -13.67
CA LEU A 110 6.57 -17.14 -12.49
C LEU A 110 7.55 -18.32 -12.58
N GLU A 111 8.80 -18.03 -12.24
CA GLU A 111 9.89 -19.01 -12.23
C GLU A 111 9.68 -20.07 -11.15
N LEU A 112 9.56 -21.32 -11.57
CA LEU A 112 9.32 -22.46 -10.66
C LEU A 112 10.50 -22.66 -9.69
N SER A 113 11.74 -22.45 -10.14
CA SER A 113 12.94 -22.68 -9.33
C SER A 113 13.10 -21.72 -8.16
N THR A 114 12.40 -20.58 -8.18
CA THR A 114 12.47 -19.55 -7.13
C THR A 114 11.15 -19.42 -6.36
N ALA A 115 10.12 -20.17 -6.73
CA ALA A 115 8.84 -20.16 -6.03
C ALA A 115 8.96 -20.89 -4.69
N TYR A 116 8.27 -20.38 -3.66
CA TYR A 116 8.22 -21.04 -2.36
C TYR A 116 7.54 -22.41 -2.42
N ASN A 117 6.45 -22.49 -3.19
CA ASN A 117 5.72 -23.72 -3.45
C ASN A 117 5.00 -23.61 -4.80
N ASP A 118 4.53 -24.74 -5.30
CA ASP A 118 3.78 -24.83 -6.53
C ASP A 118 2.63 -25.83 -6.42
N SER A 119 1.81 -25.90 -7.45
CA SER A 119 0.88 -27.01 -7.60
C SER A 119 0.87 -27.45 -9.05
N ASN A 120 1.37 -28.67 -9.29
CA ASN A 120 1.54 -29.30 -10.60
C ASN A 120 2.50 -28.52 -11.52
N GLY A 121 3.66 -28.13 -10.99
CA GLY A 121 4.69 -27.39 -11.71
C GLY A 121 4.30 -25.94 -12.03
N ARG A 122 3.35 -25.38 -11.29
CA ARG A 122 2.84 -24.00 -11.49
C ARG A 122 2.79 -23.22 -10.18
N PRO A 123 3.59 -22.17 -10.03
CA PRO A 123 3.58 -21.32 -8.85
C PRO A 123 2.25 -20.57 -8.67
N PHE A 124 1.93 -20.28 -7.41
CA PHE A 124 0.86 -19.35 -7.06
C PHE A 124 1.31 -17.88 -7.17
N SER A 125 0.39 -17.02 -7.58
CA SER A 125 0.62 -15.58 -7.84
C SER A 125 0.53 -14.69 -6.60
N GLY A 126 0.28 -15.27 -5.42
CA GLY A 126 0.40 -14.56 -4.16
C GLY A 126 1.84 -14.19 -3.86
N GLY A 127 2.16 -14.06 -2.58
CA GLY A 127 3.47 -13.60 -2.12
C GLY A 127 3.54 -12.09 -2.13
N THR A 128 4.68 -11.53 -2.54
CA THR A 128 4.96 -10.10 -2.41
C THR A 128 5.64 -9.53 -3.65
N SER A 129 5.37 -8.26 -3.94
CA SER A 129 6.17 -7.44 -4.85
C SER A 129 6.87 -6.35 -4.05
N THR A 130 8.09 -6.01 -4.44
CA THR A 130 8.84 -4.89 -3.87
C THR A 130 8.84 -3.74 -4.87
N ILE A 131 8.32 -2.59 -4.44
CA ILE A 131 8.35 -1.32 -5.17
C ILE A 131 9.41 -0.45 -4.51
N VAL A 132 10.42 -0.02 -5.24
CA VAL A 132 11.44 0.90 -4.74
C VAL A 132 11.16 2.30 -5.28
N LEU A 133 11.01 3.25 -4.39
CA LEU A 133 10.82 4.67 -4.68
C LEU A 133 12.13 5.40 -4.41
N GLU A 134 12.43 6.45 -5.18
CA GLU A 134 13.55 7.34 -4.90
C GLU A 134 13.39 8.05 -3.53
N SER A 135 14.42 8.78 -3.10
CA SER A 135 14.42 9.49 -1.82
C SER A 135 13.37 10.59 -1.70
N ASP A 136 12.70 10.97 -2.79
CA ASP A 136 11.53 11.85 -2.78
C ASP A 136 10.24 11.15 -2.31
N GLY A 137 10.28 9.82 -2.13
CA GLY A 137 9.16 8.99 -1.70
C GLY A 137 8.02 8.89 -2.71
N LEU A 138 8.20 9.35 -3.94
CA LEU A 138 7.13 9.45 -4.95
C LEU A 138 7.53 8.91 -6.32
N THR A 139 8.81 8.97 -6.68
CA THR A 139 9.31 8.56 -7.99
C THR A 139 9.66 7.09 -7.99
N LEU A 140 9.04 6.32 -8.89
CA LEU A 140 9.31 4.89 -9.03
C LEU A 140 10.72 4.67 -9.59
N LYS A 141 11.59 4.04 -8.80
CA LYS A 141 12.95 3.65 -9.19
C LYS A 141 12.96 2.30 -9.90
N ARG A 142 12.32 1.30 -9.28
CA ARG A 142 12.16 -0.05 -9.83
C ARG A 142 11.06 -0.81 -9.11
N ALA A 143 10.60 -1.90 -9.70
CA ALA A 143 9.71 -2.84 -9.04
C ALA A 143 10.01 -4.27 -9.49
N ASN A 144 9.84 -5.23 -8.61
CA ASN A 144 10.03 -6.64 -8.94
C ASN A 144 9.20 -7.55 -8.03
N ARG A 145 8.98 -8.79 -8.47
CA ARG A 145 8.47 -9.87 -7.64
C ARG A 145 9.51 -10.24 -6.58
N SER A 146 9.16 -10.18 -5.31
CA SER A 146 10.05 -10.53 -4.20
C SER A 146 9.75 -11.89 -3.58
N LEU A 147 8.49 -12.35 -3.65
CA LEU A 147 8.09 -13.69 -3.23
C LEU A 147 6.96 -14.19 -4.13
N SER A 148 7.04 -15.46 -4.52
CA SER A 148 6.00 -16.18 -5.24
C SER A 148 5.78 -17.57 -4.66
N GLY A 149 4.73 -18.27 -5.07
CA GLY A 149 4.46 -19.63 -4.61
C GLY A 149 3.75 -19.72 -3.25
N THR A 150 3.19 -18.61 -2.78
CA THR A 150 2.30 -18.56 -1.62
C THR A 150 0.91 -18.07 -2.05
N ILE A 151 -0.08 -18.25 -1.18
CA ILE A 151 -1.48 -17.87 -1.42
C ILE A 151 -2.01 -16.96 -0.31
N ASP A 152 -2.99 -16.13 -0.65
CA ASP A 152 -3.79 -15.35 0.31
C ASP A 152 -2.95 -14.56 1.33
N ASN A 153 -1.82 -13.99 0.86
CA ASN A 153 -1.02 -13.07 1.65
C ASN A 153 -1.81 -11.78 1.87
N CYS A 154 -2.39 -11.62 3.06
CA CYS A 154 -3.26 -10.51 3.41
C CYS A 154 -2.47 -9.38 4.11
N ALA A 155 -2.47 -9.35 5.44
CA ALA A 155 -1.85 -8.30 6.24
C ALA A 155 -0.31 -8.30 6.18
N GLY A 156 0.30 -7.17 6.55
CA GLY A 156 1.75 -7.01 6.62
C GLY A 156 2.23 -6.51 7.98
N GLY A 157 3.54 -6.32 8.09
CA GLY A 157 4.19 -5.73 9.25
C GLY A 157 5.66 -5.47 8.97
N THR A 158 6.19 -4.43 9.60
CA THR A 158 7.63 -4.14 9.65
C THR A 158 8.18 -4.67 10.98
N THR A 159 9.39 -5.20 10.97
CA THR A 159 10.12 -5.63 12.18
C THR A 159 11.05 -4.53 12.65
#